data_AF-A0A8S9RJX9-F1
#
_entry.id   AF-A0A8S9RJX9-F1
#
_cell.length_a   1.000
_cell.length_b   1.000
_cell.length_c   1.000
_cell.angle_alpha   90.00
_cell.angle_beta   90.00
_cell.angle_gamma   90.00
#
_symmetry.space_group_name_H-M   'P 1'
#
loop_
_entity.id
_entity.type
_entity.pdbx_description
1 polymer ?
#
loop_
_entity_poly.entity_id
_entity_poly.type
_entity_poly.pdbx_seq_one_letter_code
_entity_poly.pdbx_strand_id
1 'polypeptide(L)'
;MQSRSALLSRFLRPASSRFFSSSSPITPVSSTTTQSPRNLESLRARLADESPSLTDFIHGDTYSVEVGTKKKPLPKPKWMKESIPGGERYVQIKKKLRDLNLHTVCEEAKCPNLGECWSGGETGTATATIMILGDTCTRGCRYVASGPMVRSSYKAGEYYIKSMIEADRVSSSP
;
A
#
# COMPACT_ATOMS: atom_id res chain seq x y z
N MET A 1 -56.69 40.43 -21.54
CA MET A 1 -55.94 40.99 -20.39
C MET A 1 -54.50 40.49 -20.47
N GLN A 2 -53.58 41.41 -20.83
CA GLN A 2 -52.13 41.52 -20.49
C GLN A 2 -51.36 40.18 -20.35
N SER A 3 -50.55 39.73 -21.31
CA SER A 3 -49.23 40.25 -21.75
C SER A 3 -48.28 40.59 -20.60
N ARG A 4 -47.18 39.82 -20.48
CA ARG A 4 -45.82 40.37 -20.32
C ARG A 4 -44.73 39.29 -20.43
N SER A 5 -44.05 39.34 -21.57
CA SER A 5 -42.73 38.76 -21.82
C SER A 5 -41.67 39.53 -21.02
N ALA A 6 -40.72 38.83 -20.40
CA ALA A 6 -39.57 39.43 -19.72
C ALA A 6 -38.28 38.96 -20.38
N LEU A 7 -37.78 39.80 -21.30
CA LEU A 7 -36.42 39.74 -21.84
C LEU A 7 -35.44 40.19 -20.74
N LEU A 8 -34.50 39.32 -20.37
CA LEU A 8 -33.35 39.68 -19.54
C LEU A 8 -32.09 39.65 -20.39
N SER A 9 -31.81 40.80 -20.99
CA SER A 9 -30.52 41.15 -21.58
C SER A 9 -29.48 41.32 -20.47
N ARG A 10 -28.40 40.52 -20.50
CA ARG A 10 -27.19 40.80 -19.71
C ARG A 10 -26.08 41.24 -20.63
N PHE A 11 -25.75 42.52 -20.46
CA PHE A 11 -24.71 43.28 -21.13
C PHE A 11 -23.32 42.70 -20.88
N LEU A 12 -22.52 42.56 -21.95
CA LEU A 12 -21.07 42.45 -21.88
C LEU A 12 -20.47 43.79 -21.45
N ARG A 13 -19.53 43.77 -20.50
CA ARG A 13 -18.60 44.87 -20.23
C ARG A 13 -17.18 44.33 -19.99
N PRO A 14 -16.14 45.14 -20.25
CA PRO A 14 -14.93 44.70 -20.91
C PRO A 14 -13.79 44.37 -19.93
N ALA A 15 -12.82 43.62 -20.44
CA ALA A 15 -11.57 43.29 -19.78
C ALA A 15 -10.79 44.56 -19.41
N SER A 16 -10.49 44.71 -18.12
CA SER A 16 -9.55 45.71 -17.62
C SER A 16 -8.16 45.09 -17.55
N SER A 17 -7.31 45.52 -18.47
CA SER A 17 -5.87 45.33 -18.43
C SER A 17 -5.29 46.01 -17.19
N ARG A 18 -4.58 45.24 -16.36
CA ARG A 18 -3.62 45.81 -15.41
C ARG A 18 -2.24 45.29 -15.76
N PHE A 19 -1.52 46.10 -16.52
CA PHE A 19 -0.08 46.08 -16.58
C PHE A 19 0.45 46.49 -15.21
N PHE A 20 1.23 45.62 -14.59
CA PHE A 20 2.21 46.01 -13.58
C PHE A 20 3.55 45.40 -13.97
N SER A 21 4.37 46.24 -14.61
CA SER A 21 5.81 46.05 -14.66
C SER A 21 6.37 46.29 -13.27
N SER A 22 7.01 45.28 -12.68
CA SER A 22 8.02 45.45 -11.64
C SER A 22 9.27 44.71 -12.05
N SER A 23 10.22 45.44 -12.63
CA SER A 23 11.59 44.97 -12.78
C SER A 23 12.24 44.89 -11.40
N SER A 24 12.67 43.69 -11.01
CA SER A 24 13.69 43.49 -9.99
C SER A 24 14.59 42.35 -10.44
N PRO A 25 15.91 42.49 -10.38
CA PRO A 25 16.84 41.50 -10.91
C PRO A 25 16.87 40.29 -9.97
N ILE A 26 16.36 39.16 -10.46
CA ILE A 26 16.47 37.87 -9.78
C ILE A 26 17.75 37.20 -10.28
N THR A 27 18.62 36.91 -9.33
CA THR A 27 19.84 36.10 -9.43
C THR A 27 19.53 34.71 -10.02
N PRO A 28 20.49 34.06 -10.73
CA PRO A 28 20.24 32.78 -11.37
C PRO A 28 20.17 31.67 -10.32
N VAL A 29 18.96 31.35 -9.87
CA VAL A 29 18.69 30.07 -9.21
C VAL A 29 18.47 29.06 -10.32
N SER A 30 19.44 28.16 -10.52
CA SER A 30 19.29 26.97 -11.37
C SER A 30 18.13 26.13 -10.85
N SER A 31 16.94 26.41 -11.37
CA SER A 31 15.74 25.62 -11.20
C SER A 31 15.81 24.44 -12.16
N THR A 32 16.41 23.34 -11.72
CA THR A 32 16.19 22.04 -12.39
C THR A 32 14.72 21.68 -12.19
N THR A 33 13.89 22.12 -13.11
CA THR A 33 12.47 21.86 -13.17
C THR A 33 12.30 20.36 -13.39
N THR A 34 11.94 19.61 -12.35
CA THR A 34 11.61 18.18 -12.45
C THR A 34 10.29 18.01 -13.21
N GLN A 35 10.34 18.15 -14.54
CA GLN A 35 9.23 17.75 -15.40
C GLN A 35 9.17 16.22 -15.42
N SER A 36 8.00 15.67 -15.09
CA SER A 36 7.70 14.25 -15.30
C SER A 36 7.92 13.92 -16.79
N PRO A 37 8.63 12.84 -17.15
CA PRO A 37 9.02 12.59 -18.53
C PRO A 37 7.78 12.45 -19.41
N ARG A 38 7.70 13.32 -20.43
CA ARG A 38 6.53 13.42 -21.32
C ARG A 38 6.50 12.33 -22.40
N ASN A 39 7.60 11.59 -22.58
CA ASN A 39 7.67 10.43 -23.46
C ASN A 39 8.68 9.39 -22.93
N LEU A 40 8.57 8.16 -23.44
CA LEU A 40 9.38 7.02 -23.01
C LEU A 40 10.87 7.24 -23.32
N GLU A 41 11.17 7.95 -24.40
CA GLU A 41 12.55 8.29 -24.80
C GLU A 41 13.24 9.22 -23.80
N SER A 42 12.54 10.24 -23.31
CA SER A 42 13.06 11.14 -22.27
C SER A 42 13.30 10.43 -20.95
N LEU A 43 12.49 9.41 -20.62
CA LEU A 43 12.70 8.58 -19.44
C LEU A 43 13.94 7.71 -19.62
N ARG A 44 14.15 7.11 -20.81
CA ARG A 44 15.36 6.33 -21.10
C ARG A 44 16.63 7.16 -21.05
N ALA A 45 16.62 8.36 -21.61
CA ALA A 45 17.77 9.28 -21.56
C ALA A 45 18.13 9.63 -20.12
N ARG A 46 17.13 9.95 -19.29
CA ARG A 46 17.34 10.22 -17.86
C ARG A 46 17.85 9.03 -17.08
N LEU A 47 17.28 7.84 -17.31
CA LEU A 47 17.75 6.62 -16.65
C LEU A 47 19.15 6.23 -17.11
N ALA A 48 19.54 6.52 -18.35
CA ALA A 48 20.89 6.31 -18.82
C ALA A 48 21.90 7.23 -18.14
N ASP A 49 21.52 8.50 -17.87
CA ASP A 49 22.36 9.47 -17.15
C ASP A 49 22.38 9.23 -15.63
N GLU A 50 21.25 8.80 -15.03
CA GLU A 50 21.10 8.61 -13.59
C GLU A 50 21.43 7.18 -13.12
N SER A 51 21.57 6.19 -14.02
CA SER A 51 21.83 4.81 -13.63
C SER A 51 23.29 4.62 -13.23
N PRO A 52 23.57 4.08 -12.04
CA PRO A 52 24.93 3.77 -11.61
C PRO A 52 25.60 2.77 -12.55
N SER A 53 26.90 2.96 -12.77
CA SER A 53 27.73 2.08 -13.57
C SER A 53 28.10 0.82 -12.79
N LEU A 54 28.48 -0.26 -13.48
CA LEU A 54 28.90 -1.51 -12.85
C LEU A 54 30.12 -1.31 -11.93
N THR A 55 30.98 -0.35 -12.22
CA THR A 55 32.12 0.04 -11.38
C THR A 55 31.68 0.67 -10.05
N ASP A 56 30.59 1.43 -10.03
CA ASP A 56 30.03 2.01 -8.79
C ASP A 56 29.47 0.93 -7.86
N PHE A 57 29.05 -0.21 -8.41
CA PHE A 57 28.61 -1.38 -7.63
C PHE A 57 29.78 -2.18 -7.04
N ILE A 58 30.92 -2.26 -7.74
CA ILE A 58 32.08 -3.06 -7.30
C ILE A 58 32.84 -2.37 -6.18
N HIS A 59 32.95 -1.03 -6.23
CA HIS A 59 33.76 -0.27 -5.26
C HIS A 59 33.05 0.03 -3.94
N GLY A 60 31.77 -0.37 -3.77
CA GLY A 60 31.13 -0.56 -2.46
C GLY A 60 30.90 0.66 -1.56
N ASP A 61 31.56 1.79 -1.79
CA ASP A 61 31.61 2.88 -0.81
C ASP A 61 30.48 3.91 -0.93
N THR A 62 29.68 3.88 -2.00
CA THR A 62 28.72 4.96 -2.29
C THR A 62 27.26 4.54 -2.53
N TYR A 63 26.93 3.24 -2.55
CA TYR A 63 25.55 2.78 -2.80
C TYR A 63 24.79 2.41 -1.50
N SER A 64 24.77 3.31 -0.52
CA SER A 64 23.69 3.24 0.47
C SER A 64 22.41 3.72 -0.19
N VAL A 65 21.64 2.81 -0.80
CA VAL A 65 20.20 3.04 -0.96
C VAL A 65 19.69 3.14 0.46
N GLU A 66 19.49 4.37 0.94
CA GLU A 66 18.69 4.58 2.14
C GLU A 66 17.34 3.92 1.85
N VAL A 67 17.13 2.71 2.40
CA VAL A 67 15.83 2.08 2.46
C VAL A 67 15.04 3.02 3.36
N GLY A 68 14.41 4.02 2.73
CA GLY A 68 13.72 5.10 3.39
C GLY A 68 12.51 4.54 4.11
N THR A 69 12.73 3.98 5.29
CA THR A 69 11.70 3.57 6.25
C THR A 69 10.89 4.76 6.76
N LYS A 70 11.29 5.99 6.39
CA LYS A 70 10.64 7.26 6.75
C LYS A 70 9.46 7.66 5.83
N LYS A 71 9.26 7.03 4.67
CA LYS A 71 8.07 7.29 3.85
C LYS A 71 6.98 6.29 4.23
N LYS A 72 5.84 6.80 4.73
CA LYS A 72 4.64 5.97 4.92
C LYS A 72 4.39 5.19 3.62
N PRO A 73 4.23 3.85 3.66
CA PRO A 73 3.92 3.07 2.48
C PRO A 73 2.73 3.71 1.76
N LEU A 74 2.84 3.88 0.44
CA LEU A 74 1.72 4.36 -0.34
C LEU A 74 0.51 3.45 -0.08
N PRO A 75 -0.67 4.01 0.24
CA PRO A 75 -1.82 3.18 0.56
C PRO A 75 -2.18 2.30 -0.64
N LYS A 76 -2.57 1.06 -0.37
CA LYS A 76 -3.05 0.15 -1.42
C LYS A 76 -4.19 0.82 -2.22
N PRO A 77 -4.19 0.77 -3.56
CA PRO A 77 -5.27 1.28 -4.38
C PRO A 77 -6.62 0.69 -3.97
N LYS A 78 -7.71 1.45 -4.13
CA LYS A 78 -9.05 1.01 -3.69
C LYS A 78 -9.48 -0.32 -4.33
N TRP A 79 -9.15 -0.54 -5.60
CA TRP A 79 -9.50 -1.76 -6.34
C TRP A 79 -8.72 -3.00 -5.90
N MET A 80 -7.60 -2.85 -5.17
CA MET A 80 -6.79 -3.96 -4.65
C MET A 80 -7.18 -4.32 -3.20
N LYS A 81 -8.16 -3.63 -2.61
CA LYS A 81 -8.61 -3.91 -1.25
C LYS A 81 -9.73 -4.92 -1.31
N GLU A 82 -9.54 -6.02 -0.60
CA GLU A 82 -10.56 -7.05 -0.43
C GLU A 82 -11.38 -6.81 0.83
N SER A 83 -12.60 -7.33 0.81
CA SER A 83 -13.52 -7.36 1.94
C SER A 83 -13.04 -8.30 3.06
N ILE A 84 -13.58 -8.11 4.26
CA ILE A 84 -13.22 -8.95 5.42
C ILE A 84 -13.81 -10.35 5.21
N PRO A 85 -13.00 -11.41 5.28
CA PRO A 85 -13.47 -12.78 5.09
C PRO A 85 -14.48 -13.18 6.18
N GLY A 86 -15.58 -13.81 5.77
CA GLY A 86 -16.67 -14.24 6.66
C GLY A 86 -17.54 -15.33 6.05
N GLY A 87 -18.44 -15.91 6.84
CA GLY A 87 -19.36 -16.98 6.44
C GLY A 87 -19.21 -18.27 7.24
N GLU A 88 -20.22 -19.13 7.20
CA GLU A 88 -20.26 -20.37 7.99
C GLU A 88 -19.16 -21.36 7.58
N ARG A 89 -19.01 -21.60 6.26
CA ARG A 89 -17.97 -22.50 5.72
C ARG A 89 -16.55 -22.03 6.07
N TYR A 90 -16.30 -20.72 6.02
CA TYR A 90 -15.04 -20.15 6.47
C TYR A 90 -14.74 -20.50 7.93
N VAL A 91 -15.72 -20.34 8.83
CA VAL A 91 -15.57 -20.69 10.25
C VAL A 91 -15.35 -22.18 10.45
N GLN A 92 -16.07 -23.03 9.71
CA GLN A 92 -15.92 -24.48 9.78
C GLN A 92 -14.51 -24.93 9.36
N ILE A 93 -13.97 -24.40 8.26
CA ILE A 93 -12.62 -24.73 7.79
C ILE A 93 -11.56 -24.20 8.76
N LYS A 94 -11.72 -22.97 9.24
CA LYS A 94 -10.84 -22.39 10.24
C LYS A 94 -10.77 -23.26 11.50
N LYS A 95 -11.92 -23.74 11.96
CA LYS A 95 -12.00 -24.66 13.10
C LYS A 95 -11.29 -25.97 12.80
N LYS A 96 -11.61 -26.64 11.68
CA LYS A 96 -10.99 -27.91 11.29
C LYS A 96 -9.46 -27.82 11.18
N LEU A 97 -8.94 -26.75 10.57
CA LEU A 97 -7.48 -26.55 10.44
C LEU A 97 -6.80 -26.39 11.81
N ARG A 98 -7.44 -25.70 12.75
CA ARG A 98 -6.93 -25.54 14.12
C ARG A 98 -7.03 -26.83 14.93
N ASP A 99 -8.16 -27.52 14.84
CA ASP A 99 -8.39 -28.79 15.54
C ASP A 99 -7.38 -29.86 15.08
N LEU A 100 -7.01 -29.86 13.80
CA LEU A 100 -6.00 -30.74 13.23
C LEU A 100 -4.56 -30.22 13.33
N ASN A 101 -4.36 -29.04 13.93
CA ASN A 101 -3.06 -28.37 14.05
C ASN A 101 -2.30 -28.24 12.71
N LEU A 102 -3.04 -27.88 11.64
CA LEU A 102 -2.50 -27.72 10.29
C LEU A 102 -2.25 -26.24 9.96
N HIS A 103 -1.13 -25.99 9.28
CA HIS A 103 -0.77 -24.66 8.81
C HIS A 103 -1.20 -24.47 7.36
N THR A 104 -1.58 -23.24 6.99
CA THR A 104 -1.96 -22.91 5.62
C THR A 104 -1.29 -21.64 5.14
N VAL A 105 -0.85 -21.62 3.87
CA VAL A 105 -0.30 -20.40 3.26
C VAL A 105 -1.36 -19.28 3.20
N CYS A 106 -2.64 -19.65 3.17
CA CYS A 106 -3.76 -18.71 3.18
C CYS A 106 -3.69 -17.78 4.40
N GLU A 107 -3.47 -18.35 5.60
CA GLU A 107 -3.34 -17.58 6.84
C GLU A 107 -1.94 -16.98 7.01
N GLU A 108 -0.88 -17.77 6.78
CA GLU A 108 0.51 -17.32 7.00
C GLU A 108 0.89 -16.13 6.11
N ALA A 109 0.43 -16.12 4.86
CA ALA A 109 0.74 -15.06 3.90
C ALA A 109 -0.30 -13.91 3.88
N LYS A 110 -1.33 -13.95 4.74
CA LYS A 110 -2.46 -13.00 4.72
C LYS A 110 -3.07 -12.89 3.31
N CYS A 111 -3.37 -14.03 2.70
CA CYS A 111 -3.88 -14.10 1.34
C CYS A 111 -5.16 -13.26 1.19
N PRO A 112 -5.25 -12.35 0.21
CA PRO A 112 -6.46 -11.54 0.00
C PRO A 112 -7.67 -12.41 -0.34
N ASN A 113 -7.47 -13.56 -0.99
CA ASN A 113 -8.55 -14.42 -1.48
C ASN A 113 -9.02 -15.46 -0.43
N LEU A 114 -8.54 -15.37 0.81
CA LEU A 114 -8.82 -16.36 1.86
C LEU A 114 -10.32 -16.54 2.12
N GLY A 115 -11.12 -15.47 2.03
CA GLY A 115 -12.58 -15.54 2.17
C GLY A 115 -13.25 -16.35 1.06
N GLU A 116 -12.88 -16.08 -0.19
CA GLU A 116 -13.44 -16.77 -1.35
C GLU A 116 -13.01 -18.24 -1.38
N CYS A 117 -11.71 -18.54 -1.21
CA CYS A 117 -11.20 -19.90 -1.25
C CYS A 117 -11.88 -20.79 -0.21
N TRP A 118 -12.00 -20.35 1.05
CA TRP A 118 -12.57 -21.18 2.12
C TRP A 118 -14.10 -21.20 2.11
N SER A 119 -14.75 -20.21 1.51
CA SER A 119 -16.20 -20.21 1.34
C SER A 119 -16.65 -20.96 0.09
N GLY A 120 -15.72 -21.23 -0.83
CA GLY A 120 -15.91 -21.94 -2.09
C GLY A 120 -16.28 -21.06 -3.28
N GLY A 121 -16.28 -19.73 -3.13
CA GLY A 121 -16.61 -18.77 -4.18
C GLY A 121 -17.89 -19.11 -4.95
N GLU A 122 -17.88 -18.86 -6.25
CA GLU A 122 -18.98 -19.19 -7.18
C GLU A 122 -19.10 -20.70 -7.43
N THR A 123 -17.98 -21.43 -7.35
CA THR A 123 -17.91 -22.87 -7.63
C THR A 123 -18.46 -23.75 -6.51
N GLY A 124 -18.74 -23.15 -5.34
CA GLY A 124 -19.23 -23.84 -4.14
C GLY A 124 -18.22 -24.78 -3.47
N THR A 125 -17.03 -24.97 -4.05
CA THR A 125 -16.02 -25.92 -3.56
C THR A 125 -14.98 -25.21 -2.71
N ALA A 126 -14.98 -25.50 -1.42
CA ALA A 126 -14.03 -24.87 -0.51
C ALA A 126 -12.63 -25.47 -0.67
N THR A 127 -11.64 -24.59 -0.80
CA THR A 127 -10.25 -24.93 -1.11
C THR A 127 -9.31 -24.30 -0.10
N ALA A 128 -8.33 -25.06 0.39
CA ALA A 128 -7.26 -24.57 1.25
C ALA A 128 -5.91 -25.17 0.84
N THR A 129 -4.85 -24.35 0.90
CA THR A 129 -3.49 -24.79 0.60
C THR A 129 -2.72 -25.00 1.90
N ILE A 130 -2.49 -26.27 2.22
CA ILE A 130 -1.86 -26.72 3.47
C ILE A 130 -0.33 -26.69 3.32
N MET A 131 0.36 -26.24 4.37
CA MET A 131 1.82 -26.29 4.50
C MET A 131 2.18 -27.53 5.34
N ILE A 132 2.95 -28.45 4.75
CA ILE A 132 3.21 -29.78 5.35
C ILE A 132 4.28 -29.70 6.46
N LEU A 133 5.27 -28.81 6.32
CA LEU A 133 6.42 -28.70 7.23
C LEU A 133 6.25 -27.60 8.30
N GLY A 134 5.01 -27.23 8.60
CA GLY A 134 4.69 -26.14 9.54
C GLY A 134 4.67 -24.76 8.89
N ASP A 135 4.68 -23.72 9.73
CA ASP A 135 4.63 -22.31 9.33
C ASP A 135 6.00 -21.66 9.10
N THR A 136 7.07 -22.28 9.62
CA THR A 136 8.39 -21.68 9.66
C THR A 136 9.23 -22.12 8.47
N CYS A 137 9.56 -21.19 7.58
CA CYS A 137 10.53 -21.39 6.51
C CYS A 137 11.92 -20.94 6.99
N THR A 138 12.97 -21.73 6.73
CA THR A 138 14.36 -21.35 7.06
C THR A 138 15.01 -20.42 6.04
N ARG A 139 14.33 -20.17 4.91
CA ARG A 139 14.82 -19.29 3.84
C ARG A 139 14.26 -17.87 3.99
N GLY A 140 15.10 -16.87 3.74
CA GLY A 140 14.73 -15.45 3.72
C GLY A 140 14.40 -14.93 2.32
N CYS A 141 13.28 -15.35 1.73
CA CYS A 141 12.89 -14.92 0.39
C CYS A 141 12.36 -13.47 0.41
N ARG A 142 12.84 -12.59 -0.49
CA ARG A 142 12.53 -11.15 -0.50
C ARG A 142 11.04 -10.80 -0.65
N TYR A 143 10.27 -11.67 -1.31
CA TYR A 143 8.88 -11.41 -1.68
C TYR A 143 7.88 -12.33 -0.97
N VAL A 144 8.36 -13.29 -0.17
CA VAL A 144 7.50 -14.29 0.47
C VAL A 144 7.15 -13.82 1.87
N ALA A 145 5.86 -13.79 2.17
CA ALA A 145 5.37 -13.43 3.48
C ALA A 145 5.51 -14.58 4.50
N SER A 146 5.57 -15.85 4.11
CA SER A 146 5.88 -16.94 5.07
C SER A 146 7.39 -17.05 5.29
N GLY A 147 7.85 -16.93 6.54
CA GLY A 147 9.28 -16.89 6.87
C GLY A 147 9.56 -16.82 8.38
N PRO A 148 10.83 -16.94 8.79
CA PRO A 148 11.23 -17.17 10.18
C PRO A 148 10.93 -15.98 11.13
N MET A 149 10.54 -14.84 10.56
CA MET A 149 10.27 -13.60 11.29
C MET A 149 8.82 -13.10 11.13
N VAL A 150 8.00 -13.73 10.28
CA VAL A 150 6.71 -13.14 9.93
C VAL A 150 5.64 -13.44 10.97
N ARG A 151 5.60 -14.64 11.56
CA ARG A 151 4.63 -14.95 12.62
C ARG A 151 5.08 -14.55 14.01
N SER A 152 6.38 -14.65 14.32
CA SER A 152 6.92 -14.31 15.66
C SER A 152 6.72 -12.84 16.00
N SER A 153 6.90 -11.93 15.05
CA SER A 153 6.77 -10.48 15.27
C SER A 153 5.32 -10.04 15.50
N TYR A 154 4.36 -10.53 14.71
CA TYR A 154 2.94 -10.17 14.89
C TYR A 154 2.32 -10.88 16.09
N LYS A 155 2.68 -12.14 16.35
CA LYS A 155 2.21 -12.86 17.53
C LYS A 155 2.75 -12.22 18.81
N ALA A 156 4.03 -11.83 18.83
CA ALA A 156 4.60 -11.04 19.92
C ALA A 156 3.88 -9.69 20.09
N GLY A 157 3.55 -9.02 18.98
CA GLY A 157 2.74 -7.79 19.00
C GLY A 157 1.33 -8.00 19.55
N GLU A 158 0.63 -9.08 19.18
CA GLU A 158 -0.68 -9.42 19.73
C GLU A 158 -0.60 -9.78 21.21
N TYR A 159 0.40 -10.54 21.64
CA TYR A 159 0.62 -10.82 23.06
C TYR A 159 0.95 -9.56 23.86
N TYR A 160 1.75 -8.65 23.29
CA TYR A 160 2.07 -7.37 23.90
C TYR A 160 0.81 -6.51 24.08
N ILE A 161 0.01 -6.33 23.01
CA ILE A 161 -1.25 -5.57 23.08
C ILE A 161 -2.22 -6.23 24.06
N LYS A 162 -2.36 -7.56 24.02
CA LYS A 162 -3.20 -8.29 24.97
C LYS A 162 -2.74 -8.07 26.41
N SER A 163 -1.43 -8.10 26.68
CA SER A 163 -0.88 -7.85 28.02
C SER A 163 -1.16 -6.43 28.52
N MET A 164 -1.10 -5.43 27.64
CA MET A 164 -1.46 -4.05 27.99
C MET A 164 -2.95 -3.93 28.34
N ILE A 165 -3.83 -4.51 27.53
CA ILE A 165 -5.29 -4.47 27.78
C ILE A 165 -5.65 -5.20 29.09
N GLU A 166 -4.99 -6.33 29.37
CA GLU A 166 -5.18 -7.09 30.61
C GLU A 166 -4.72 -6.26 31.83
N ALA A 167 -3.56 -5.60 31.73
CA ALA A 167 -3.04 -4.72 32.78
C ALA A 167 -3.98 -3.52 33.05
N ASP A 168 -4.50 -2.88 32.00
CA ASP A 168 -5.48 -1.80 32.13
C ASP A 168 -6.75 -2.29 32.83
N ARG A 169 -7.27 -3.48 32.45
CA ARG A 169 -8.44 -4.07 33.10
C ARG A 169 -8.23 -4.32 34.58
N VAL A 170 -7.09 -4.91 34.96
CA VAL A 170 -6.72 -5.13 36.36
C VAL A 170 -6.64 -3.81 37.12
N SER A 171 -6.06 -2.77 36.52
CA SER A 171 -5.98 -1.44 37.14
C SER A 171 -7.34 -0.74 37.27
N SER A 172 -8.31 -1.08 36.42
CA SER A 172 -9.66 -0.52 36.41
C SER A 172 -10.69 -1.33 37.22
N SER A 173 -10.29 -2.47 37.79
CA SER A 173 -11.12 -3.28 38.68
C SER A 173 -11.05 -2.67 40.10
N PRO A 174 -12.17 -2.33 40.74
CA PRO A 174 -12.19 -1.78 42.10
C PRO A 174 -11.79 -2.81 43.17
#